data_AF-A0AAE1L106-F1
#
_entry.id   AF-A0AAE1L106-F1
#
_cell.length_a   1.000
_cell.length_b   1.000
_cell.length_c   1.000
_cell.angle_alpha   90.00
_cell.angle_beta   90.00
_cell.angle_gamma   90.00
#
_symmetry.space_group_name_H-M   'P 1'
#
loop_
_entity.id
_entity.type
_entity.pdbx_description
1 polymer ?
#
loop_
_entity_poly.entity_id
_entity_poly.type
_entity_poly.pdbx_seq_one_letter_code
_entity_poly.pdbx_strand_id
1 'polypeptide(L)'
;MEVEEEICLKMMLWRSLPEWENLTHQWYQSEVSELDVRKVRQVTGEYRGRVNHLMGASEEDQHSDVLFHLDSRISLLEEKVVILFASRPHPGSCRPTGPPPTRPRPPASGSHRTNPEGMENRLKQIEERLEEATIPIKEYTRKDMYVLGDLSHLDTLLLDTDLTLHLLHHSQHGLHIKTDTIKWKNTHTIIKHTLDSLRELEEEWLALDPVLSTCVAHETFPLQATTFAITSIFLTHIITK
;
A
#
# COMPACT_ATOMS: atom_id res chain seq x y z
N MET A 1 -13.50 -21.31 -37.23
CA MET A 1 -14.54 -20.41 -36.74
C MET A 1 -14.37 -20.18 -35.25
N GLU A 2 -14.59 -21.19 -34.39
CA GLU A 2 -14.45 -21.05 -32.92
C GLU A 2 -13.06 -20.52 -32.46
N VAL A 3 -11.97 -21.06 -33.01
CA VAL A 3 -10.61 -20.60 -32.69
C VAL A 3 -10.33 -19.16 -33.18
N GLU A 4 -10.93 -18.74 -34.31
CA GLU A 4 -10.73 -17.39 -34.84
C GLU A 4 -11.47 -16.34 -34.00
N GLU A 5 -12.68 -16.69 -33.54
CA GLU A 5 -13.46 -15.87 -32.62
C GLU A 5 -12.76 -15.72 -31.27
N GLU A 6 -12.24 -16.82 -30.71
CA GLU A 6 -11.48 -16.82 -29.45
C GLU A 6 -10.21 -15.94 -29.55
N ILE A 7 -9.47 -16.04 -30.64
CA ILE A 7 -8.28 -15.20 -30.88
C ILE A 7 -8.68 -13.72 -30.97
N CYS A 8 -9.79 -13.40 -31.63
CA CYS A 8 -10.28 -12.02 -31.75
C CYS A 8 -10.67 -11.43 -30.38
N LEU A 9 -11.35 -12.21 -29.53
CA LEU A 9 -11.73 -11.80 -28.18
C LEU A 9 -10.50 -11.57 -27.30
N LYS A 10 -9.51 -12.47 -27.35
CA LYS A 10 -8.23 -12.30 -26.65
C LYS A 10 -7.51 -11.04 -27.14
N MET A 11 -7.43 -10.82 -28.45
CA MET A 11 -6.79 -9.64 -29.02
C MET A 11 -7.50 -8.33 -28.59
N MET A 12 -8.82 -8.35 -28.49
CA MET A 12 -9.62 -7.23 -27.98
C MET A 12 -9.29 -6.93 -26.51
N LEU A 13 -9.20 -7.97 -25.67
CA LEU A 13 -8.79 -7.83 -24.27
C LEU A 13 -7.39 -7.23 -24.15
N TRP A 14 -6.40 -7.80 -24.84
CA TRP A 14 -5.01 -7.35 -24.80
C TRP A 14 -4.81 -5.91 -25.28
N ARG A 15 -5.63 -5.42 -26.22
CA ARG A 15 -5.61 -4.02 -26.66
C ARG A 15 -6.34 -3.09 -25.70
N SER A 16 -7.45 -3.54 -25.14
CA SER A 16 -8.28 -2.72 -24.25
C SER A 16 -7.58 -2.35 -22.94
N LEU A 17 -6.70 -3.21 -22.43
CA LEU A 17 -6.02 -2.98 -21.15
C LEU A 17 -5.03 -1.78 -21.17
N PRO A 18 -4.05 -1.71 -22.08
CA PRO A 18 -3.17 -0.54 -22.17
C PRO A 18 -3.91 0.72 -22.60
N GLU A 19 -4.96 0.60 -23.43
CA GLU A 19 -5.81 1.74 -23.78
C GLU A 19 -6.54 2.30 -22.55
N TRP A 20 -7.12 1.44 -21.72
CA TRP A 20 -7.75 1.81 -20.45
C TRP A 20 -6.76 2.43 -19.47
N GLU A 21 -5.55 1.87 -19.37
CA GLU A 21 -4.47 2.42 -18.54
C GLU A 21 -4.07 3.82 -18.95
N ASN A 22 -3.89 4.06 -20.25
CA ASN A 22 -3.53 5.38 -20.75
C ASN A 22 -4.65 6.40 -20.50
N LEU A 23 -5.91 6.03 -20.78
CA LEU A 23 -7.07 6.90 -20.52
C LEU A 23 -7.20 7.25 -19.04
N THR A 24 -7.11 6.25 -18.16
CA THR A 24 -7.19 6.48 -16.71
C THR A 24 -6.02 7.32 -16.22
N HIS A 25 -4.80 7.08 -16.70
CA HIS A 25 -3.64 7.89 -16.35
C HIS A 25 -3.81 9.37 -16.76
N GLN A 26 -4.30 9.63 -17.98
CA GLN A 26 -4.61 10.99 -18.45
C GLN A 26 -5.65 11.68 -17.57
N TRP A 27 -6.71 10.97 -17.16
CA TRP A 27 -7.73 11.52 -16.26
C TRP A 27 -7.18 11.82 -14.86
N TYR A 28 -6.25 11.00 -14.34
CA TYR A 28 -5.59 11.27 -13.05
C TYR A 28 -4.62 12.45 -13.11
N GLN A 29 -4.03 12.76 -14.28
CA GLN A 29 -3.14 13.91 -14.47
C GLN A 29 -3.86 15.22 -14.75
N SER A 30 -5.11 15.15 -15.23
CA SER A 30 -5.90 16.33 -15.59
C SER A 30 -6.48 17.02 -14.33
N GLU A 31 -6.56 18.35 -14.36
CA GLU A 31 -7.20 19.10 -13.28
C GLU A 31 -8.71 18.78 -13.22
N VAL A 32 -9.28 18.69 -12.00
CA VAL A 32 -10.70 18.32 -11.77
C VAL A 32 -11.68 19.28 -12.46
N SER A 33 -11.26 20.52 -12.69
CA SER A 33 -12.02 21.57 -13.39
C SER A 33 -12.14 21.30 -14.89
N GLU A 34 -11.12 20.71 -15.50
CA GLU A 34 -11.04 20.45 -16.95
C GLU A 34 -11.57 19.05 -17.30
N LEU A 35 -11.66 18.15 -16.32
CA LEU A 35 -12.15 16.80 -16.53
C LEU A 35 -13.65 16.78 -16.86
N ASP A 36 -14.01 16.31 -18.06
CA ASP A 36 -15.41 16.08 -18.42
C ASP A 36 -15.92 14.75 -17.83
N VAL A 37 -16.55 14.84 -16.67
CA VAL A 37 -17.10 13.69 -15.93
C VAL A 37 -18.15 12.93 -16.76
N ARG A 38 -18.86 13.57 -17.70
CA ARG A 38 -19.81 12.88 -18.61
C ARG A 38 -19.07 12.00 -19.59
N LYS A 39 -17.98 12.51 -20.17
CA LYS A 39 -17.12 11.75 -21.08
C LYS A 39 -16.46 10.58 -20.35
N VAL A 40 -15.94 10.80 -19.15
CA VAL A 40 -15.37 9.72 -18.32
C VAL A 40 -16.42 8.63 -18.07
N ARG A 41 -17.65 9.01 -17.70
CA ARG A 41 -18.74 8.04 -17.49
C ARG A 41 -19.10 7.26 -18.75
N GLN A 42 -19.19 7.94 -19.89
CA GLN A 42 -19.49 7.32 -21.17
C GLN A 42 -18.43 6.28 -21.53
N VAL A 43 -17.15 6.66 -21.50
CA VAL A 43 -16.04 5.76 -21.82
C VAL A 43 -15.99 4.59 -20.84
N THR A 44 -16.21 4.84 -19.55
CA THR A 44 -16.28 3.78 -18.53
C THR A 44 -17.38 2.75 -18.84
N GLY A 45 -18.57 3.23 -19.23
CA GLY A 45 -19.68 2.36 -19.62
C GLY A 45 -19.42 1.58 -20.92
N GLU A 46 -18.74 2.18 -21.90
CA GLU A 46 -18.33 1.48 -23.12
C GLU A 46 -17.38 0.31 -22.80
N TYR A 47 -16.40 0.53 -21.91
CA TYR A 47 -15.48 -0.52 -21.47
C TYR A 47 -16.18 -1.59 -20.63
N ARG A 48 -17.15 -1.22 -19.78
CA ARG A 48 -18.01 -2.19 -19.09
C ARG A 48 -18.75 -3.09 -20.08
N GLY A 49 -19.30 -2.51 -21.15
CA GLY A 49 -19.96 -3.27 -22.22
C GLY A 49 -19.02 -4.28 -22.89
N ARG A 50 -17.77 -3.87 -23.16
CA ARG A 50 -16.73 -4.77 -23.72
C ARG A 50 -16.38 -5.91 -22.77
N VAL A 51 -16.21 -5.62 -21.48
CA VAL A 51 -15.91 -6.66 -20.47
C VAL A 51 -17.07 -7.63 -20.30
N ASN A 52 -18.31 -7.15 -20.26
CA ASN A 52 -19.49 -8.02 -20.21
C ASN A 52 -19.59 -8.92 -21.44
N HIS A 53 -19.26 -8.40 -22.63
CA HIS A 53 -19.21 -9.19 -23.85
C HIS A 53 -18.12 -10.27 -23.79
N LEU A 54 -16.92 -9.91 -23.32
CA LEU A 54 -15.80 -10.84 -23.16
C LEU A 54 -16.07 -11.91 -22.09
N MET A 55 -16.74 -11.54 -20.99
CA MET A 55 -17.18 -12.46 -19.94
C MET A 55 -18.26 -13.40 -20.43
N GLY A 56 -19.24 -12.92 -21.19
CA GLY A 56 -20.32 -13.76 -21.72
C GLY A 56 -19.92 -14.65 -22.91
N ALA A 57 -18.82 -14.30 -23.60
CA ALA A 57 -18.29 -15.07 -24.71
C ALA A 57 -17.21 -16.09 -24.30
N SER A 58 -16.74 -16.05 -23.05
CA SER A 58 -15.78 -17.01 -22.50
C SER A 58 -16.53 -18.00 -21.60
N GLU A 59 -16.13 -19.27 -21.58
CA GLU A 59 -16.63 -20.24 -20.59
C GLU A 59 -16.15 -19.83 -19.19
N GLU A 60 -17.02 -19.91 -18.17
CA GLU A 60 -16.78 -19.43 -16.79
C GLU A 60 -15.43 -19.89 -16.19
N ASP A 61 -14.92 -21.06 -16.58
CA ASP A 61 -13.67 -21.65 -16.06
C ASP A 61 -12.39 -21.16 -16.75
N GLN A 62 -12.47 -20.36 -17.83
CA GLN A 62 -11.31 -19.88 -18.60
C GLN A 62 -11.13 -18.35 -18.55
N HIS A 63 -11.81 -17.66 -17.64
CA HIS A 63 -11.64 -16.22 -17.48
C HIS A 63 -10.20 -15.91 -17.05
N SER A 64 -9.46 -15.24 -17.92
CA SER A 64 -8.11 -14.78 -17.61
C SER A 64 -8.13 -13.81 -16.43
N ASP A 65 -7.17 -13.91 -15.51
CA ASP A 65 -6.96 -12.94 -14.42
C ASP A 65 -6.92 -11.49 -14.94
N VAL A 66 -6.47 -11.31 -16.17
CA VAL A 66 -6.41 -10.03 -16.88
C VAL A 66 -7.80 -9.43 -17.07
N LEU A 67 -8.80 -10.26 -17.38
CA LEU A 67 -10.19 -9.86 -17.54
C LEU A 67 -10.79 -9.41 -16.20
N PHE A 68 -10.55 -10.17 -15.13
CA PHE A 68 -10.98 -9.82 -13.78
C PHE A 68 -10.32 -8.52 -13.29
N HIS A 69 -9.04 -8.33 -13.58
CA HIS A 69 -8.33 -7.11 -13.24
C HIS A 69 -8.93 -5.89 -13.97
N LEU A 70 -9.25 -6.02 -15.27
CA LEU A 70 -9.91 -4.96 -16.02
C LEU A 70 -11.32 -4.67 -15.48
N ASP A 71 -12.11 -5.69 -15.18
CA ASP A 71 -13.45 -5.58 -14.59
C ASP A 71 -13.43 -4.85 -13.23
N SER A 72 -12.51 -5.24 -12.35
CA SER A 72 -12.31 -4.63 -11.05
C SER A 72 -11.99 -3.14 -11.16
N ARG A 73 -11.10 -2.78 -12.10
CA ARG A 73 -10.70 -1.38 -12.34
C ARG A 73 -11.83 -0.52 -12.92
N ILE A 74 -12.64 -1.08 -13.82
CA ILE A 74 -13.82 -0.39 -14.35
C ILE A 74 -14.84 -0.16 -13.23
N SER A 75 -15.10 -1.17 -12.39
CA SER A 75 -16.00 -1.07 -11.23
C SER A 75 -15.61 0.04 -10.27
N LEU A 76 -14.32 0.08 -9.93
CA LEU A 76 -13.77 1.11 -9.06
C LEU A 76 -13.89 2.51 -9.67
N LEU A 77 -13.80 2.64 -11.00
CA LEU A 77 -13.98 3.93 -11.66
C LEU A 77 -15.45 4.34 -11.74
N GLU A 78 -16.39 3.41 -11.98
CA GLU A 78 -17.82 3.68 -11.97
C GLU A 78 -18.29 4.25 -10.62
N GLU A 79 -17.81 3.65 -9.51
CA GLU A 79 -18.10 4.14 -8.16
C GLU A 79 -17.59 5.59 -7.97
N LYS A 80 -16.34 5.86 -8.37
CA LYS A 80 -15.72 7.18 -8.22
C LYS A 80 -16.36 8.26 -9.08
N VAL A 81 -16.81 7.92 -10.29
CA VAL A 81 -17.50 8.85 -11.20
C VAL A 81 -18.79 9.37 -10.57
N VAL A 82 -19.53 8.54 -9.83
CA VAL A 82 -20.74 8.95 -9.10
C VAL A 82 -20.43 10.02 -8.06
N ILE A 83 -19.31 9.87 -7.33
CA ILE A 83 -18.85 10.84 -6.32
C ILE A 83 -18.44 12.17 -6.97
N LEU A 84 -17.75 12.11 -8.11
CA LEU A 84 -17.36 13.31 -8.87
C LEU A 84 -18.58 14.07 -9.42
N PHE A 85 -19.64 13.37 -9.83
CA PHE A 85 -20.91 13.99 -10.21
C PHE A 85 -21.62 14.66 -9.03
N ALA A 86 -21.66 14.00 -7.87
CA ALA A 86 -22.29 14.54 -6.67
C ALA A 86 -21.58 15.78 -6.10
N SER A 87 -20.28 15.91 -6.36
CA SER A 87 -19.45 17.01 -5.87
C SER A 87 -19.52 18.28 -6.72
N ARG A 88 -20.13 18.23 -7.92
CA ARG A 88 -20.32 19.42 -8.77
C ARG A 88 -21.61 20.15 -8.36
N PRO A 89 -21.55 21.41 -7.89
CA PRO A 89 -22.76 22.18 -7.61
C PRO A 89 -23.54 22.39 -8.91
N HIS A 90 -24.81 21.97 -8.93
CA HIS A 90 -25.69 22.19 -10.08
C HIS A 90 -25.78 23.69 -10.41
N PRO A 91 -25.44 24.11 -11.64
CA PRO A 91 -25.75 25.46 -12.10
C PRO A 91 -27.24 25.47 -12.48
N GLY A 92 -28.12 25.75 -11.51
CA GLY A 92 -29.55 25.87 -11.83
C GLY A 92 -30.59 25.70 -10.73
N SER A 93 -30.23 25.53 -9.45
CA SER A 93 -31.26 25.58 -8.40
C SER A 93 -31.50 27.03 -7.96
N CYS A 94 -32.43 27.69 -8.65
CA CYS A 94 -33.05 28.93 -8.20
C CYS A 94 -33.57 28.75 -6.77
N ARG A 95 -33.03 29.53 -5.84
CA ARG A 95 -33.52 29.63 -4.47
C ARG A 95 -34.71 30.61 -4.47
N PRO A 96 -35.95 30.21 -4.13
CA PRO A 96 -36.99 31.20 -3.88
C PRO A 96 -36.63 31.96 -2.59
N THR A 97 -36.46 33.27 -2.74
CA THR A 97 -36.31 34.22 -1.62
C THR A 97 -37.62 34.30 -0.84
N GLY A 98 -37.70 33.56 0.25
CA GLY A 98 -38.59 33.85 1.38
C GLY A 98 -37.74 34.10 2.61
N PRO A 99 -38.07 35.07 3.48
CA PRO A 99 -37.32 35.28 4.72
C PRO A 99 -37.49 34.05 5.63
N PRO A 100 -36.43 33.54 6.25
CA PRO A 100 -36.54 32.35 7.10
C PRO A 100 -37.23 32.71 8.42
N PRO A 101 -38.11 31.85 8.96
CA PRO A 101 -38.56 31.99 10.34
C PRO A 101 -37.36 31.78 11.28
N THR A 102 -37.13 32.75 12.15
CA THR A 102 -36.13 32.73 13.22
C THR A 102 -36.38 31.57 14.17
N ARG A 103 -35.70 30.45 13.95
CA ARG A 103 -35.36 29.51 15.03
C ARG A 103 -34.02 29.93 15.64
N PRO A 104 -33.89 29.96 16.98
CA PRO A 104 -32.58 30.13 17.60
C PRO A 104 -31.71 28.93 17.20
N ARG A 105 -30.59 29.21 16.55
CA ARG A 105 -29.53 28.23 16.28
C ARG A 105 -28.90 27.86 17.63
N PRO A 106 -28.76 26.57 17.99
CA PRO A 106 -27.86 26.20 19.08
C PRO A 106 -26.43 26.67 18.71
N PRO A 107 -25.59 27.04 19.69
CA PRO A 107 -24.24 27.48 19.41
C PRO A 107 -23.51 26.39 18.63
N ALA A 108 -22.90 26.81 17.52
CA ALA A 108 -22.01 25.99 16.73
C ALA A 108 -20.79 25.64 17.60
N SER A 109 -20.85 24.49 18.27
CA SER A 109 -19.66 23.84 18.78
C SER A 109 -18.79 23.47 17.59
N GLY A 110 -17.63 24.12 17.53
CA GLY A 110 -16.39 23.51 17.07
C GLY A 110 -16.37 23.09 15.60
N SER A 111 -15.79 23.96 14.80
CA SER A 111 -15.11 23.61 13.55
C SER A 111 -14.31 22.30 13.70
N HIS A 112 -14.83 21.19 13.16
CA HIS A 112 -13.99 20.10 12.66
C HIS A 112 -14.01 20.12 11.13
N ARG A 113 -13.40 21.16 10.55
CA ARG A 113 -12.57 20.92 9.37
C ARG A 113 -11.39 20.09 9.87
N THR A 114 -11.47 18.77 9.83
CA THR A 114 -10.29 17.93 9.98
C THR A 114 -9.40 18.20 8.76
N ASN A 115 -8.30 18.89 9.04
CA ASN A 115 -7.41 19.44 8.04
C ASN A 115 -6.69 18.30 7.29
N PRO A 116 -6.72 18.23 5.94
CA PRO A 116 -5.89 17.28 5.19
C PRO A 116 -4.39 17.45 5.51
N GLU A 117 -3.96 18.70 5.76
CA GLU A 117 -2.58 19.00 6.17
C GLU A 117 -2.25 18.37 7.54
N GLY A 118 -3.23 18.18 8.42
CA GLY A 118 -3.02 17.55 9.72
C GLY A 118 -2.70 16.05 9.62
N MET A 119 -3.14 15.38 8.55
CA MET A 119 -2.85 13.96 8.31
C MET A 119 -1.58 13.77 7.50
N GLU A 120 -1.28 14.67 6.56
CA GLU A 120 0.01 14.72 5.88
C GLU A 120 1.14 15.01 6.88
N ASN A 121 0.91 15.90 7.85
CA ASN A 121 1.82 16.12 8.97
C ASN A 121 2.00 14.85 9.82
N ARG A 122 0.97 14.00 9.98
CA ARG A 122 1.11 12.72 10.70
C ARG A 122 1.93 11.71 9.91
N LEU A 123 1.79 11.66 8.58
CA LEU A 123 2.63 10.82 7.71
C LEU A 123 4.09 11.27 7.74
N LYS A 124 4.36 12.58 7.61
CA LYS A 124 5.72 13.12 7.72
C LYS A 124 6.33 12.89 9.09
N GLN A 125 5.54 13.04 10.15
CA GLN A 125 5.99 12.78 11.51
C GLN A 125 6.28 11.28 11.74
N ILE A 126 5.65 10.37 10.99
CA ILE A 126 6.02 8.95 11.01
C ILE A 126 7.34 8.73 10.28
N GLU A 127 7.53 9.34 9.12
CA GLU A 127 8.76 9.27 8.34
C GLU A 127 9.95 9.77 9.16
N GLU A 128 9.84 10.96 9.76
CA GLU A 128 10.87 11.53 10.64
C GLU A 128 11.15 10.63 11.85
N ARG A 129 10.12 10.09 12.51
CA ARG A 129 10.29 9.21 13.67
C ARG A 129 10.92 7.86 13.31
N LEU A 130 10.66 7.35 12.11
CA LEU A 130 11.24 6.10 11.62
C LEU A 130 12.69 6.33 11.14
N GLU A 131 13.00 7.50 10.60
CA GLU A 131 14.34 7.91 10.20
C GLU A 131 15.25 8.19 11.40
N GLU A 132 14.69 8.75 12.49
CA GLU A 132 15.39 8.92 13.77
C GLU A 132 15.52 7.62 14.57
N ALA A 133 14.75 6.58 14.23
CA ALA A 133 14.77 5.30 14.92
C ALA A 133 16.09 4.57 14.67
N THR A 134 17.05 4.76 15.58
CA THR A 134 18.33 4.06 15.54
C THR A 134 18.17 2.65 16.12
N ILE A 135 18.65 1.64 15.40
CA ILE A 135 18.71 0.27 15.89
C ILE A 135 19.82 0.20 16.95
N PRO A 136 19.53 -0.07 18.24
CA PRO A 136 20.56 -0.17 19.26
C PRO A 136 21.41 -1.41 19.00
N ILE A 137 22.73 -1.24 19.05
CA ILE A 137 23.72 -2.30 18.81
C ILE A 137 24.45 -2.58 20.12
N LYS A 138 24.63 -3.85 20.47
CA LYS A 138 25.36 -4.29 21.66
C LYS A 138 26.56 -5.15 21.29
N GLU A 139 27.69 -4.94 21.97
CA GLU A 139 28.89 -5.78 21.83
C GLU A 139 28.66 -7.18 22.44
N TYR A 140 29.03 -8.22 21.70
CA TYR A 140 29.00 -9.60 22.16
C TYR A 140 30.33 -10.02 22.81
N THR A 141 30.23 -10.78 23.91
CA THR A 141 31.35 -11.09 24.83
C THR A 141 32.50 -11.89 24.20
N ARG A 142 32.32 -12.51 23.03
CA ARG A 142 33.36 -13.30 22.35
C ARG A 142 33.59 -12.77 20.93
N LYS A 143 34.67 -12.00 20.78
CA LYS A 143 35.19 -11.37 19.54
C LYS A 143 34.30 -10.26 19.01
N ASP A 144 34.96 -9.25 18.42
CA ASP A 144 34.47 -8.02 17.76
C ASP A 144 33.18 -8.19 16.91
N MET A 145 32.08 -8.56 17.55
CA MET A 145 30.85 -8.96 16.91
C MET A 145 29.70 -8.29 17.65
N TYR A 146 28.79 -7.75 16.85
CA TYR A 146 27.71 -6.90 17.29
C TYR A 146 26.40 -7.66 17.17
N VAL A 147 25.53 -7.50 18.16
CA VAL A 147 24.24 -8.18 18.28
C VAL A 147 23.16 -7.11 18.46
N LEU A 148 21.92 -7.37 18.02
CA LEU A 148 20.85 -6.39 18.19
C LEU A 148 20.61 -6.19 19.70
N GLY A 149 20.51 -4.92 20.10
CA GLY A 149 20.21 -4.51 21.46
C GLY A 149 18.72 -4.64 21.76
N ASP A 150 18.27 -3.90 22.77
CA ASP A 150 16.85 -3.86 23.11
C ASP A 150 16.03 -3.11 22.05
N LEU A 151 15.23 -3.85 21.28
CA LEU A 151 14.35 -3.31 20.24
C LEU A 151 13.00 -2.82 20.78
N SER A 152 12.77 -2.81 22.10
CA SER A 152 11.48 -2.43 22.70
C SER A 152 10.97 -1.04 22.25
N HIS A 153 11.88 -0.08 22.04
CA HIS A 153 11.53 1.23 21.53
C HIS A 153 11.05 1.19 20.07
N LEU A 154 11.73 0.40 19.24
CA LEU A 154 11.39 0.20 17.83
C LEU A 154 10.06 -0.55 17.71
N ASP A 155 9.82 -1.58 18.54
CA ASP A 155 8.54 -2.31 18.57
C ASP A 155 7.37 -1.39 18.93
N THR A 156 7.56 -0.51 19.91
CA THR A 156 6.55 0.48 20.32
C THR A 156 6.27 1.48 19.19
N LEU A 157 7.31 1.91 18.49
CA LEU A 157 7.20 2.83 17.34
C LEU A 157 6.53 2.14 16.14
N LEU A 158 6.84 0.88 15.87
CA LEU A 158 6.20 0.07 14.84
C LEU A 158 4.72 -0.19 15.16
N LEU A 159 4.36 -0.35 16.43
CA LEU A 159 2.97 -0.48 16.85
C LEU A 159 2.18 0.82 16.67
N ASP A 160 2.77 1.96 17.05
CA ASP A 160 2.16 3.28 16.90
C ASP A 160 1.97 3.69 15.43
N THR A 161 2.93 3.33 14.57
CA THR A 161 2.84 3.54 13.12
C THR A 161 1.77 2.64 12.49
N ASP A 162 1.63 1.38 12.90
CA ASP A 162 0.56 0.49 12.44
C ASP A 162 -0.84 1.02 12.81
N LEU A 163 -1.02 1.44 14.06
CA LEU A 163 -2.26 2.06 14.53
C LEU A 163 -2.58 3.33 13.74
N THR A 164 -1.58 4.18 13.50
CA THR A 164 -1.78 5.41 12.74
C THR A 164 -2.10 5.13 11.28
N LEU A 165 -1.41 4.20 10.61
CA LEU A 165 -1.70 3.78 9.24
C LEU A 165 -3.10 3.15 9.13
N HIS A 166 -3.51 2.36 10.11
CA HIS A 166 -4.86 1.79 10.19
C HIS A 166 -5.92 2.89 10.30
N LEU A 167 -5.72 3.88 11.17
CA LEU A 167 -6.63 5.02 11.33
C LEU A 167 -6.67 5.91 10.08
N LEU A 168 -5.53 6.12 9.42
CA LEU A 168 -5.43 6.88 8.17
C LEU A 168 -6.12 6.16 7.01
N HIS A 169 -6.03 4.83 6.95
CA HIS A 169 -6.67 4.03 5.91
C HIS A 169 -8.20 4.07 5.99
N HIS A 170 -8.78 4.04 7.19
CA HIS A 170 -10.22 4.08 7.42
C HIS A 170 -10.80 5.50 7.45
N SER A 171 -9.94 6.53 7.40
CA SER A 171 -10.33 7.92 7.31
C SER A 171 -11.13 8.20 6.01
N GLN A 172 -12.17 9.03 6.12
CA GLN A 172 -13.04 9.43 4.99
C GLN A 172 -12.38 10.47 4.05
N HIS A 173 -11.05 10.57 4.02
CA HIS A 173 -10.33 11.61 3.29
C HIS A 173 -9.59 11.08 2.04
N GLY A 174 -9.06 12.02 1.25
CA GLY A 174 -8.78 11.90 -0.19
C GLY A 174 -7.96 10.70 -0.67
N LEU A 175 -8.19 10.34 -1.94
CA LEU A 175 -7.60 9.20 -2.64
C LEU A 175 -6.07 9.13 -2.59
N HIS A 176 -5.38 10.27 -2.64
CA HIS A 176 -3.92 10.33 -2.64
C HIS A 176 -3.31 9.91 -1.29
N ILE A 177 -3.97 10.28 -0.19
CA ILE A 177 -3.56 9.88 1.16
C ILE A 177 -3.70 8.36 1.30
N LYS A 178 -4.74 7.76 0.71
CA LYS A 178 -4.94 6.31 0.73
C LYS A 178 -3.86 5.57 -0.07
N THR A 179 -3.46 6.06 -1.24
CA THR A 179 -2.39 5.44 -2.03
C THR A 179 -1.05 5.46 -1.31
N ASP A 180 -0.72 6.58 -0.64
CA ASP A 180 0.53 6.70 0.10
C ASP A 180 0.47 5.91 1.42
N THR A 181 -0.69 5.86 2.09
CA THR A 181 -0.91 5.01 3.27
C THR A 181 -0.74 3.53 2.93
N ILE A 182 -1.19 3.09 1.75
CA ILE A 182 -1.00 1.70 1.28
C ILE A 182 0.48 1.40 1.04
N LYS A 183 1.22 2.30 0.38
CA LYS A 183 2.67 2.15 0.18
C LYS A 183 3.40 2.05 1.52
N TRP A 184 3.12 2.97 2.44
CA TRP A 184 3.69 2.97 3.79
C TRP A 184 3.33 1.72 4.58
N LYS A 185 2.11 1.20 4.44
CA LYS A 185 1.70 -0.08 5.04
C LYS A 185 2.51 -1.25 4.49
N ASN A 186 2.79 -1.27 3.18
CA ASN A 186 3.65 -2.30 2.59
C ASN A 186 5.09 -2.18 3.09
N THR A 187 5.65 -0.97 3.11
CA THR A 187 7.00 -0.71 3.63
C THR A 187 7.10 -1.12 5.10
N HIS A 188 6.12 -0.75 5.92
CA HIS A 188 6.03 -1.11 7.33
C HIS A 188 5.95 -2.64 7.55
N THR A 189 5.18 -3.34 6.71
CA THR A 189 5.11 -4.81 6.73
C THR A 189 6.45 -5.44 6.39
N ILE A 190 7.16 -4.92 5.38
CA ILE A 190 8.50 -5.39 5.02
C ILE A 190 9.47 -5.18 6.19
N ILE A 191 9.48 -3.98 6.79
CA ILE A 191 10.35 -3.66 7.92
C ILE A 191 10.09 -4.61 9.08
N LYS A 192 8.83 -4.84 9.45
CA LYS A 192 8.46 -5.79 10.51
C LYS A 192 8.95 -7.20 10.22
N HIS A 193 8.65 -7.71 9.02
CA HIS A 193 9.09 -9.06 8.64
C HIS A 193 10.61 -9.17 8.62
N THR A 194 11.33 -8.17 8.11
CA THR A 194 12.80 -8.17 8.10
C THR A 194 13.36 -8.16 9.53
N LEU A 195 12.78 -7.38 10.44
CA LEU A 195 13.20 -7.36 11.84
C LEU A 195 12.93 -8.69 12.55
N ASP A 196 11.76 -9.30 12.32
CA ASP A 196 11.41 -10.60 12.88
C ASP A 196 12.37 -11.69 12.38
N SER A 197 12.64 -11.73 11.07
CA SER A 197 13.62 -12.67 10.49
C SER A 197 15.04 -12.45 11.01
N LEU A 198 15.46 -11.20 11.24
CA LEU A 198 16.77 -10.90 11.82
C LEU A 198 16.87 -11.35 13.28
N ARG A 199 15.78 -11.24 14.05
CA ARG A 199 15.70 -11.69 15.43
C ARG A 199 15.77 -13.21 15.55
N GLU A 200 15.02 -13.92 14.69
CA GLU A 200 15.09 -15.38 14.60
C GLU A 200 16.49 -15.85 14.22
N LEU A 201 17.11 -15.20 13.22
CA LEU A 201 18.48 -15.49 12.81
C LEU A 201 19.48 -15.26 13.95
N GLU A 202 19.35 -14.17 14.70
CA GLU A 202 20.21 -13.89 15.86
C GLU A 202 20.04 -14.95 16.95
N GLU A 203 18.80 -15.32 17.28
CA GLU A 203 18.51 -16.32 18.31
C GLU A 203 19.09 -17.70 17.94
N GLU A 204 18.87 -18.13 16.70
CA GLU A 204 19.44 -19.37 16.17
C GLU A 204 20.97 -19.31 16.10
N TRP A 205 21.53 -18.18 15.69
CA TRP A 205 22.97 -17.99 15.60
C TRP A 205 23.63 -18.02 16.99
N LEU A 206 23.06 -17.33 17.98
CA LEU A 206 23.55 -17.33 19.37
C LEU A 206 23.46 -18.71 20.02
N ALA A 207 22.45 -19.51 19.68
CA ALA A 207 22.34 -20.89 20.14
C ALA A 207 23.42 -21.79 19.52
N LEU A 208 23.78 -21.53 18.26
CA LEU A 208 24.78 -22.31 17.50
C LEU A 208 26.22 -21.87 17.78
N ASP A 209 26.47 -20.62 18.14
CA ASP A 209 27.79 -20.08 18.46
C ASP A 209 28.56 -20.92 19.50
N PRO A 210 28.04 -21.22 20.70
CA PRO A 210 28.80 -21.95 21.70
C PRO A 210 29.11 -23.40 21.29
N VAL A 211 28.37 -23.97 20.32
CA VAL A 211 28.54 -25.35 19.85
C VAL A 211 29.51 -25.40 18.67
N LEU A 212 29.28 -24.60 17.62
CA LEU A 212 30.03 -24.62 16.38
C LEU A 212 31.35 -23.83 16.45
N SER A 213 31.46 -22.87 17.38
CA SER A 213 32.71 -22.13 17.61
C SER A 213 33.73 -22.93 18.45
N THR A 214 33.42 -24.16 18.85
CA THR A 214 34.40 -25.06 19.52
C THR A 214 35.33 -25.72 18.50
N CYS A 215 36.61 -25.90 18.88
CA CYS A 215 37.60 -26.55 18.01
C CYS A 215 37.20 -27.99 17.62
N VAL A 216 36.47 -28.70 18.50
CA VAL A 216 35.99 -30.06 18.25
C VAL A 216 34.93 -30.09 17.14
N ALA A 217 34.07 -29.06 17.05
CA ALA A 217 33.07 -28.96 16.00
C ALA A 217 33.70 -28.72 14.62
N HIS A 218 34.85 -28.03 14.55
CA HIS A 218 35.59 -27.84 13.29
C HIS A 218 36.20 -29.14 12.77
N GLU A 219 36.61 -30.05 13.65
CA GLU A 219 37.14 -31.37 13.27
C GLU A 219 36.04 -32.37 12.91
N THR A 220 34.87 -32.26 13.55
CA THR A 220 33.75 -33.21 13.36
C THR A 220 32.81 -32.79 12.22
N PHE A 221 32.62 -31.48 12.02
CA PHE A 221 31.65 -30.88 11.10
C PHE A 221 32.24 -29.68 10.33
N PRO A 222 33.30 -29.90 9.52
CA PRO A 222 34.06 -28.82 8.89
C PRO A 222 33.23 -27.94 7.96
N LEU A 223 32.28 -28.52 7.21
CA LEU A 223 31.45 -27.79 6.25
C LEU A 223 30.44 -26.84 6.94
N GLN A 224 29.86 -27.28 8.06
CA GLN A 224 28.93 -26.46 8.85
C GLN A 224 29.68 -25.35 9.59
N ALA A 225 30.88 -25.63 10.12
CA ALA A 225 31.72 -24.63 10.77
C ALA A 225 32.16 -23.52 9.80
N THR A 226 32.54 -23.86 8.56
CA THR A 226 32.88 -22.85 7.54
C THR A 226 31.67 -22.01 7.13
N THR A 227 30.49 -22.63 7.00
CA THR A 227 29.25 -21.91 6.66
C THR A 227 28.87 -20.96 7.79
N PHE A 228 28.99 -21.40 9.05
CA PHE A 228 28.74 -20.58 10.23
C PHE A 228 29.67 -19.37 10.32
N ALA A 229 30.96 -19.54 10.02
CA ALA A 229 31.92 -18.44 9.98
C ALA A 229 31.58 -17.38 8.91
N ILE A 230 31.11 -17.81 7.73
CA ILE A 230 30.65 -16.89 6.68
C ILE A 230 29.39 -16.14 7.11
N THR A 231 28.41 -16.84 7.70
CA THR A 231 27.19 -16.22 8.22
C THR A 231 27.49 -15.22 9.33
N SER A 232 28.47 -15.49 10.19
CA SER A 232 28.92 -14.56 11.24
C SER A 232 29.50 -13.26 10.66
N ILE A 233 30.29 -13.34 9.59
CA ILE A 233 30.80 -12.16 8.87
C ILE A 233 29.65 -11.36 8.25
N PHE A 234 28.69 -12.04 7.62
CA PHE A 234 27.52 -11.43 7.00
C PHE A 234 26.64 -10.69 8.02
N LEU A 235 26.34 -11.34 9.16
CA LEU A 235 25.55 -10.74 10.25
C LEU A 235 26.25 -9.48 10.79
N THR A 236 27.56 -9.55 10.99
CA THR A 236 28.36 -8.39 11.41
C THR A 236 28.26 -7.27 10.37
N HIS A 237 28.37 -7.58 9.07
CA HIS A 237 28.26 -6.57 8.02
C HIS A 237 26.89 -5.87 7.99
N ILE A 238 25.81 -6.62 8.21
CA ILE A 238 24.45 -6.07 8.27
C ILE A 238 24.27 -5.17 9.48
N ILE A 239 24.76 -5.58 10.64
CA ILE A 239 24.56 -4.84 11.90
C ILE A 239 25.42 -3.57 11.95
N THR A 240 26.57 -3.54 11.28
CA THR A 240 27.51 -2.40 11.34
C THR A 240 27.28 -1.32 10.26
N LYS A 241 26.33 -1.49 9.34
CA LYS A 241 26.04 -0.55 8.25
C LYS A 241 24.67 0.09 8.38
#